data_AF-A0A5P9C415-F1
#
_entry.id   AF-A0A5P9C415-F1
#
_cell.length_a   1.000
_cell.length_b   1.000
_cell.length_c   1.000
_cell.angle_alpha   90.00
_cell.angle_beta   90.00
_cell.angle_gamma   90.00
#
_symmetry.space_group_name_H-M   'P 1'
#
loop_
_entity.id
_entity.type
_entity.pdbx_description
1 polymer ?
#
loop_
_entity_poly.entity_id
_entity_poly.type
_entity_poly.pdbx_seq_one_letter_code
_entity_poly.pdbx_strand_id
1 'polypeptide(L)' 'MKAIACLLALGCSIDLAQAETAEHYHYGMQLDIARIVSQTLPQGCDVGEARLVYLNSQGERHTLIYQRIGENCTG' A
#
# COMPACT_ATOMS: atom_id res chain seq x y z
N MET A 1 43.70 -29.02 20.71
CA MET A 1 42.53 -29.02 21.61
C MET A 1 41.84 -27.66 21.50
N LYS A 2 40.57 -27.68 21.04
CA LYS A 2 39.45 -26.71 21.27
C LYS A 2 39.76 -25.22 20.98
N ALA A 3 39.47 -24.72 19.77
CA ALA A 3 38.15 -24.25 19.29
C ALA A 3 37.73 -22.92 19.92
N ILE A 4 37.66 -21.85 19.12
CA ILE A 4 36.55 -20.88 19.07
C ILE A 4 36.51 -20.34 17.64
N ALA A 5 35.55 -20.85 16.86
CA ALA A 5 35.14 -20.25 15.61
C ALA A 5 34.12 -19.16 15.94
N CYS A 6 34.48 -17.89 15.77
CA CYS A 6 33.51 -16.79 15.81
C CYS A 6 32.79 -16.70 14.46
N LEU A 7 31.72 -17.48 14.31
CA LEU A 7 30.73 -17.31 13.26
C LEU A 7 29.83 -16.11 13.62
N LEU A 8 30.25 -14.92 13.21
CA LEU A 8 29.39 -13.74 13.22
C LEU A 8 28.49 -13.79 11.99
N ALA A 9 27.30 -14.38 12.15
CA ALA A 9 26.23 -14.26 11.17
C ALA A 9 25.65 -12.84 11.25
N LEU A 10 26.24 -11.90 10.51
CA LEU A 10 25.60 -10.62 10.20
C LEU A 10 24.46 -10.89 9.21
N GLY A 11 23.28 -11.20 9.74
CA GLY A 11 22.02 -11.19 9.00
C GLY A 11 21.65 -9.75 8.65
N CYS A 12 22.14 -9.25 7.53
CA CYS A 12 21.65 -8.01 6.94
C CYS A 12 20.30 -8.35 6.30
N SER A 13 19.19 -8.05 6.98
CA SER A 13 17.87 -8.09 6.34
C SER A 13 17.83 -7.00 5.28
N ILE A 14 18.07 -7.39 4.03
CA ILE A 14 17.80 -6.55 2.88
C ILE A 14 16.30 -6.56 2.68
N ASP A 15 15.63 -5.49 3.15
CA ASP A 15 14.27 -5.19 2.72
C ASP A 15 14.31 -4.84 1.23
N LEU A 16 14.15 -5.85 0.38
CA LEU A 16 13.82 -5.65 -1.03
C LEU A 16 12.46 -4.95 -1.05
N ALA A 17 12.46 -3.65 -1.27
CA ALA A 17 11.25 -2.90 -1.59
C ALA A 17 10.69 -3.46 -2.91
N GLN A 18 9.86 -4.50 -2.81
CA GLN A 18 9.11 -5.03 -3.93
C GLN A 18 8.21 -3.91 -4.42
N ALA A 19 8.26 -3.64 -5.71
CA ALA A 19 7.31 -2.73 -6.34
C ALA A 19 5.93 -3.38 -6.22
N GLU A 20 5.15 -2.95 -5.22
CA GLU A 20 3.78 -3.38 -5.02
C GLU A 20 2.97 -3.12 -6.30
N THR A 21 2.40 -4.17 -6.87
CA THR A 21 1.54 -4.04 -8.04
C THR A 21 0.24 -3.35 -7.63
N ALA A 22 -0.16 -2.31 -8.37
CA ALA A 22 -1.42 -1.63 -8.09
C ALA A 22 -2.63 -2.56 -8.37
N GLU A 23 -3.50 -2.73 -7.39
CA GLU A 23 -4.68 -3.58 -7.45
C GLU A 23 -5.93 -2.79 -7.81
N HIS A 24 -6.85 -3.38 -8.58
CA HIS A 24 -8.12 -2.75 -8.90
C HIS A 24 -9.19 -3.16 -7.88
N TYR A 25 -9.81 -2.17 -7.26
CA TYR A 25 -10.93 -2.39 -6.36
C TYR A 25 -12.16 -2.87 -7.12
N HIS A 26 -12.82 -3.90 -6.58
CA HIS A 26 -14.15 -4.29 -6.97
C HIS A 26 -15.13 -3.98 -5.84
N TYR A 27 -16.31 -3.47 -6.18
CA TYR A 27 -17.30 -3.10 -5.16
C TYR A 27 -17.65 -4.30 -4.27
N GLY A 28 -17.56 -4.10 -2.95
CA GLY A 28 -17.76 -5.16 -1.95
C GLY A 28 -16.51 -5.97 -1.62
N MET A 29 -15.37 -5.71 -2.26
CA MET A 29 -14.09 -6.30 -1.87
C MET A 29 -13.72 -5.87 -0.45
N GLN A 30 -13.38 -6.84 0.38
CA GLN A 30 -12.98 -6.60 1.76
C GLN A 30 -11.50 -6.23 1.80
N LEU A 31 -11.20 -5.07 2.35
CA LEU A 31 -9.84 -4.54 2.48
C LEU A 31 -9.45 -4.49 3.95
N ASP A 32 -8.21 -4.86 4.24
CA ASP A 32 -7.61 -4.66 5.56
C ASP A 32 -6.84 -3.34 5.56
N ILE A 33 -7.54 -2.22 5.76
CA ILE A 33 -6.92 -0.89 5.79
C ILE A 33 -6.68 -0.48 7.24
N ALA A 34 -5.42 -0.48 7.68
CA ALA A 34 -5.05 0.02 9.01
C ALA A 34 -4.68 1.51 8.98
N ARG A 35 -4.00 1.99 7.93
CA ARG A 35 -3.60 3.40 7.80
C ARG A 35 -3.54 3.88 6.36
N ILE A 36 -4.13 5.02 6.05
CA ILE A 36 -3.95 5.69 4.76
C ILE A 36 -2.59 6.40 4.72
N VAL A 37 -1.81 6.15 3.68
CA VAL A 37 -0.51 6.79 3.42
C VAL A 37 -0.66 7.99 2.51
N SER A 38 -1.36 7.82 1.38
CA SER A 38 -1.67 8.88 0.43
C SER A 38 -2.88 8.54 -0.42
N GLN A 39 -3.51 9.57 -0.98
CA GLN A 39 -4.67 9.41 -1.85
C GLN A 39 -4.64 10.48 -2.95
N THR A 40 -4.91 10.06 -4.18
CA THR A 40 -5.19 10.96 -5.30
C THR A 40 -6.64 10.80 -5.68
N LEU A 41 -7.33 11.93 -5.83
CA LEU A 41 -8.75 11.97 -6.16
C LEU A 41 -8.96 12.54 -7.56
N PRO A 42 -10.00 12.10 -8.27
CA PRO A 42 -10.39 12.73 -9.51
C PRO A 42 -10.86 14.16 -9.27
N GLN A 43 -10.67 15.02 -10.28
CA GLN A 43 -11.12 16.41 -10.25
C GLN A 43 -12.55 16.51 -10.77
N GLY A 44 -13.31 17.48 -10.27
CA GLY A 44 -14.67 17.75 -10.74
C GLY A 44 -15.73 16.76 -10.22
N CYS A 45 -16.89 16.77 -10.87
CA CYS A 45 -18.11 16.11 -10.39
C CYS A 45 -18.55 14.90 -11.21
N ASP A 46 -17.64 14.39 -12.03
CA ASP A 46 -17.83 13.17 -12.77
C ASP A 46 -17.12 12.01 -12.06
N VAL A 47 -17.47 10.79 -12.46
CA VAL A 47 -16.78 9.57 -12.01
C VAL A 47 -15.39 9.55 -12.65
N GLY A 48 -14.36 9.41 -11.82
CA GLY A 48 -12.97 9.30 -12.27
C GLY A 48 -12.15 8.34 -11.43
N GLU A 49 -10.93 8.07 -11.90
CA GLU A 49 -9.97 7.21 -11.20
C GLU A 49 -9.40 7.90 -9.96
N ALA A 50 -9.41 7.17 -8.85
CA ALA A 50 -8.71 7.49 -7.63
C ALA A 50 -7.64 6.44 -7.35
N ARG A 51 -6.56 6.88 -6.70
CA ARG A 51 -5.47 6.03 -6.21
C ARG A 51 -5.38 6.16 -4.71
N LEU A 52 -5.30 5.04 -4.00
CA LEU A 52 -5.11 4.98 -2.55
C LEU A 52 -3.88 4.15 -2.23
N VAL A 53 -2.95 4.72 -1.47
CA VAL A 53 -1.84 3.97 -0.87
C VAL A 53 -2.14 3.81 0.61
N TYR A 54 -2.13 2.58 1.11
CA TYR A 54 -2.45 2.29 2.51
C TYR A 54 -1.53 1.23 3.11
N LEU A 55 -1.47 1.18 4.44
CA LEU A 55 -0.87 0.08 5.20
C LEU A 55 -1.96 -0.84 5.72
N ASN A 56 -1.77 -2.15 5.58
CA ASN A 56 -2.64 -3.14 6.20
C ASN A 56 -2.30 -3.35 7.68
N SER A 57 -3.05 -4.22 8.37
CA SER A 57 -2.83 -4.49 9.80
C SER A 57 -1.45 -5.09 10.12
N GLN A 58 -0.76 -5.65 9.12
CA GLN A 58 0.61 -6.17 9.21
C GLN A 58 1.68 -5.10 8.90
N GLY A 59 1.27 -3.91 8.47
CA GLY A 59 2.18 -2.82 8.09
C GLY A 59 2.68 -2.88 6.65
N GLU A 60 2.15 -3.77 5.81
CA GLU A 60 2.50 -3.90 4.39
C GLU A 60 1.83 -2.79 3.58
N ARG A 61 2.52 -2.27 2.54
CA ARG A 61 2.04 -1.10 1.78
C ARG A 61 1.33 -1.52 0.49
N HIS A 62 0.02 -1.34 0.46
CA HIS A 62 -0.81 -1.64 -0.70
C HIS A 62 -1.10 -0.40 -1.55
N THR A 63 -1.24 -0.58 -2.87
CA THR A 63 -1.74 0.46 -3.79
C THR A 63 -3.02 0.01 -4.47
N LEU A 64 -4.10 0.76 -4.27
CA LEU A 64 -5.44 0.46 -4.78
C LEU A 64 -5.90 1.50 -5.80
N ILE A 65 -6.50 1.04 -6.89
CA ILE A 65 -7.12 1.83 -7.96
C ILE A 65 -8.63 1.59 -7.95
N TYR A 66 -9.41 2.66 -7.95
CA TYR A 66 -10.86 2.57 -7.87
C TYR A 66 -11.52 3.79 -8.49
N GLN A 67 -12.82 3.71 -8.75
CA GLN A 67 -13.60 4.83 -9.30
C GLN A 67 -14.43 5.49 -8.21
N ARG A 68 -14.48 6.83 -8.23
CA ARG A 68 -15.38 7.63 -7.39
C ARG A 68 -15.64 8.99 -8.05
N ILE A 69 -16.63 9.70 -7.53
CA ILE A 69 -16.80 11.12 -7.82
C ILE A 69 -15.69 11.91 -7.10
N GLY A 70 -15.22 12.98 -7.74
CA GLY A 70 -14.27 13.93 -7.16
C GLY A 70 -14.84 14.71 -5.98
N GLU A 71 -14.19 15.83 -5.64
CA GLU A 71 -14.60 16.69 -4.53
C GLU A 71 -15.19 18.03 -5.01
N ASN A 72 -15.82 18.76 -4.10
CA ASN A 72 -16.40 20.10 -4.33
C ASN A 72 -17.55 20.15 -5.35
N CYS A 73 -18.44 19.16 -5.29
CA CYS A 73 -19.67 19.19 -6.08
C CYS A 73 -20.73 20.06 -5.42
N THR A 74 -20.85 21.29 -5.93
CA THR A 74 -22.01 22.13 -5.70
C THR A 74 -23.12 21.65 -6.63
N GLY A 75 -24.12 20.97 -6.05
CA GLY A 75 -25.36 20.61 -6.74
C GLY A 75 -26.28 21.79 -6.99
#